data_AF-A0A6D1Q1R8-F1
#
_entry.id   AF-A0A6D1Q1R8-F1
#
_cell.length_a   1.000
_cell.length_b   1.000
_cell.length_c   1.000
_cell.angle_alpha   90.00
_cell.angle_beta   90.00
_cell.angle_gamma   90.00
#
_symmetry.space_group_name_H-M   'P 1'
#
loop_
_entity.id
_entity.type
_entity.pdbx_description
1 polymer ?
#
loop_
_entity_poly.entity_id
_entity_poly.type
_entity_poly.pdbx_seq_one_letter_code
_entity_poly.pdbx_strand_id
1 'polypeptide(L)'
;RDNADPSGLGNTLGWAWAWPLNRRVLYNRASADPQGKPWDPKRMLIQWNGAKWTGNDIPDFNNAAPGSGTNPFIMQPEGLGRLFAIDKMAEGPFPEHYEPMETPLGT
;
A
#
# COMPACT_ATOMS: atom_id res chain seq x y z
N ARG A 1 6.46 -20.31 17.20
CA ARG A 1 5.94 -19.50 16.07
C ARG A 1 4.51 -19.13 16.45
N ASP A 2 4.15 -17.86 16.42
CA ASP A 2 2.82 -17.39 16.83
C ASP A 2 1.94 -17.23 15.58
N ASN A 3 0.86 -18.00 15.48
CA ASN A 3 -0.08 -17.98 14.36
C ASN A 3 -1.38 -17.24 14.70
N ALA A 4 -1.41 -16.41 15.74
CA ALA A 4 -2.58 -15.63 16.11
C ALA A 4 -3.00 -14.69 14.97
N ASP A 5 -4.30 -14.63 14.72
CA ASP A 5 -4.98 -13.63 13.88
C ASP A 5 -6.17 -13.05 14.66
N PRO A 6 -5.92 -12.04 15.52
CA PRO A 6 -6.98 -11.41 16.32
C PRO A 6 -8.04 -10.70 15.47
N SER A 7 -7.69 -10.34 14.23
CA SER A 7 -8.55 -9.57 13.34
C SER A 7 -9.51 -10.42 12.52
N GLY A 8 -9.17 -11.70 12.29
CA GLY A 8 -9.86 -12.59 11.35
C GLY A 8 -9.60 -12.27 9.88
N LEU A 9 -8.68 -11.36 9.56
CA LEU A 9 -8.32 -10.95 8.19
C LEU A 9 -7.17 -11.77 7.59
N GLY A 10 -6.66 -12.76 8.32
CA GLY A 10 -5.51 -13.58 7.92
C GLY A 10 -4.16 -12.92 8.17
N ASN A 11 -4.08 -11.87 9.00
CA ASN A 11 -2.84 -11.14 9.23
C ASN A 11 -2.07 -11.63 10.47
N THR A 12 -1.21 -12.64 10.30
CA THR A 12 -0.50 -13.30 11.41
C THR A 12 0.88 -12.67 11.71
N LEU A 13 0.88 -11.51 12.37
CA LEU A 13 2.10 -10.71 12.65
C LEU A 13 3.19 -11.44 13.47
N GLY A 14 2.80 -12.41 14.31
CA GLY A 14 3.71 -13.23 15.11
C GLY A 14 4.37 -14.39 14.36
N TRP A 15 3.99 -14.63 13.10
CA TRP A 15 4.51 -15.72 12.29
C TRP A 15 5.59 -15.22 11.34
N ALA A 16 6.82 -15.70 11.53
CA ALA A 16 8.00 -15.24 10.80
C ALA A 16 8.16 -13.71 10.86
N TRP A 17 8.87 -13.13 9.90
CA TRP A 17 9.07 -11.69 9.81
C TRP A 17 9.01 -11.26 8.34
N ALA A 18 8.25 -10.20 8.06
CA ALA A 18 8.18 -9.59 6.74
C ALA A 18 9.01 -8.31 6.68
N TRP A 19 9.67 -8.04 5.56
CA TRP A 19 10.21 -6.71 5.31
C TRP A 19 9.15 -5.83 4.62
N PRO A 20 9.16 -4.51 4.85
CA PRO A 20 9.95 -3.77 5.83
C PRO A 20 9.27 -3.71 7.21
N LEU A 21 10.06 -3.78 8.29
CA LEU A 21 9.59 -3.60 9.69
C LEU A 21 8.35 -4.42 10.07
N ASN A 22 8.22 -5.65 9.55
CA ASN A 22 7.09 -6.56 9.76
C ASN A 22 5.72 -6.06 9.26
N ARG A 23 5.68 -5.08 8.37
CA ARG A 23 4.45 -4.65 7.67
C ARG A 23 4.01 -5.74 6.70
N ARG A 24 2.78 -6.23 6.83
CA ARG A 24 2.28 -7.36 6.03
C ARG A 24 1.54 -6.91 4.78
N VAL A 25 0.89 -5.74 4.85
CA VAL A 25 0.26 -5.09 3.72
C VAL A 25 0.96 -3.76 3.48
N LEU A 26 1.68 -3.66 2.35
CA LEU A 26 2.29 -2.40 1.93
C LEU A 26 1.22 -1.35 1.61
N TYR A 27 1.57 -0.08 1.81
CA TYR A 27 0.72 1.08 1.53
C TYR A 27 -0.61 1.08 2.29
N ASN A 28 -0.67 0.42 3.45
CA ASN A 28 -1.89 0.24 4.23
C ASN A 28 -2.52 1.56 4.74
N ARG A 29 -1.82 2.70 4.69
CA ARG A 29 -2.45 4.02 4.87
C ARG A 29 -3.55 4.31 3.86
N ALA A 30 -3.45 3.78 2.64
CA ALA A 30 -4.48 3.92 1.61
C ALA A 30 -5.75 3.07 1.89
N SER A 31 -5.74 2.21 2.93
CA SER A 31 -6.94 1.48 3.37
C SER A 31 -7.99 2.36 4.06
N ALA A 32 -7.63 3.62 4.35
CA ALA A 32 -8.49 4.62 4.96
C ALA A 32 -8.52 5.91 4.14
N ASP A 33 -9.59 6.67 4.30
CA ASP A 33 -9.79 7.97 3.64
C ASP A 33 -8.82 9.06 4.17
N PRO A 34 -8.85 10.29 3.61
CA PRO A 34 -7.97 11.37 4.07
C PRO A 34 -8.17 11.75 5.54
N GLN A 35 -9.37 11.52 6.10
CA GLN A 35 -9.71 11.74 7.50
C GLN A 35 -9.41 10.52 8.40
N GLY A 36 -8.83 9.46 7.83
CA GLY A 36 -8.39 8.27 8.55
C GLY A 36 -9.51 7.29 8.88
N LYS A 37 -10.70 7.47 8.30
CA LYS A 37 -11.79 6.50 8.40
C LYS A 37 -11.56 5.36 7.42
N PRO A 38 -11.61 4.08 7.84
CA PRO A 38 -11.48 2.94 6.94
C PRO A 38 -12.51 3.00 5.80
N TRP A 39 -12.08 2.67 4.58
CA TRP A 39 -12.99 2.57 3.43
C TRP A 39 -14.06 1.49 3.66
N ASP A 40 -13.63 0.36 4.21
CA ASP A 40 -14.50 -0.71 4.68
C ASP A 40 -14.24 -0.97 6.18
N PRO A 41 -15.19 -0.65 7.07
CA PRO A 41 -15.05 -0.89 8.51
C PRO A 41 -14.77 -2.35 8.88
N LYS A 42 -15.18 -3.32 8.05
CA LYS A 42 -14.92 -4.76 8.29
C LYS A 42 -13.50 -5.19 7.90
N ARG A 43 -12.75 -4.33 7.20
CA ARG A 43 -11.38 -4.59 6.72
C ARG A 43 -10.41 -3.49 7.16
N MET A 44 -10.58 -2.99 8.38
CA MET A 44 -9.65 -2.00 8.95
C MET A 44 -8.26 -2.61 9.11
N LEU A 45 -7.26 -2.03 8.46
CA LEU A 45 -5.85 -2.39 8.65
C LEU A 45 -5.18 -1.46 9.65
N ILE A 46 -5.32 -0.15 9.46
CA ILE A 46 -4.85 0.87 10.38
C ILE A 46 -5.90 1.96 10.59
N GLN A 47 -5.87 2.60 11.74
CA GLN A 47 -6.71 3.73 12.12
C GLN A 47 -5.92 4.72 13.00
N TRP A 48 -6.33 5.98 12.99
CA TRP A 48 -5.75 7.01 13.85
C TRP A 48 -6.38 6.97 15.24
N ASN A 49 -5.57 6.92 16.29
CA ASN A 49 -6.06 6.89 17.68
C ASN A 49 -6.03 8.27 18.39
N GLY A 50 -5.77 9.36 17.65
CA GLY A 50 -5.57 10.70 18.18
C GLY A 50 -4.11 11.13 18.30
N ALA A 51 -3.17 10.19 18.38
CA ALA A 51 -1.74 10.47 18.50
C ALA A 51 -0.86 9.69 17.51
N LYS A 52 -1.29 8.47 17.11
CA LYS A 52 -0.57 7.61 16.17
C LYS A 52 -1.48 6.67 15.39
N TRP A 53 -0.95 6.15 14.28
CA TRP A 53 -1.56 5.06 13.53
C TRP A 53 -1.37 3.72 14.25
N THR A 54 -2.45 2.96 14.38
CA THR A 54 -2.49 1.64 15.03
C THR A 54 -3.52 0.75 14.34
N GLY A 55 -3.45 -0.57 14.49
CA GLY A 55 -4.51 -1.44 13.96
C GLY A 55 -4.08 -2.89 13.85
N ASN A 56 -4.69 -3.58 12.88
CA ASN A 56 -4.48 -5.00 12.57
C ASN A 56 -3.22 -5.26 11.74
N ASP A 57 -2.53 -4.22 11.27
CA ASP A 57 -1.20 -4.30 10.64
C ASP A 57 -0.26 -3.21 11.18
N ILE A 58 1.05 -3.38 10.97
CA ILE A 58 2.03 -2.32 11.27
C ILE A 58 1.86 -1.19 10.25
N PRO A 59 1.71 0.08 10.66
CA PRO A 59 1.53 1.17 9.71
C PRO A 59 2.69 1.32 8.74
N ASP A 60 2.38 1.26 7.44
CA ASP A 60 3.27 1.66 6.35
C ASP A 60 3.14 3.15 6.07
N PHE A 61 3.40 3.93 7.12
CA PHE A 61 3.21 5.38 7.10
C PHE A 61 4.04 6.05 8.19
N ASN A 62 4.21 7.36 8.08
CA ASN A 62 4.74 8.17 9.18
C ASN A 62 3.62 8.48 10.19
N ASN A 63 3.92 9.32 11.18
CA ASN A 63 2.95 9.71 12.20
C ASN A 63 2.11 10.94 11.82
N ALA A 64 1.98 11.25 10.53
CA ALA A 64 1.17 12.40 10.11
C ALA A 64 -0.31 12.16 10.43
N ALA A 65 -0.94 13.15 11.07
CA ALA A 65 -2.34 13.09 11.43
C ALA A 65 -3.25 13.11 10.18
N PRO A 66 -4.48 12.58 10.27
CA PRO A 66 -5.45 12.73 9.20
C PRO A 66 -5.67 14.20 8.82
N GLY A 67 -5.87 14.46 7.52
CA GLY A 67 -5.99 15.81 6.99
C GLY A 67 -4.68 16.60 6.82
N SER A 68 -3.51 16.03 7.14
CA SER A 68 -2.22 16.74 7.00
C SER A 68 -1.76 17.01 5.56
N GLY A 69 -2.40 16.39 4.56
CA GLY A 69 -1.95 16.42 3.16
C GLY A 69 -0.78 15.48 2.85
N THR A 70 -0.31 14.67 3.81
CA THR A 70 0.72 13.66 3.57
C THR A 70 0.12 12.43 2.86
N ASN A 71 0.70 12.05 1.71
CA ASN A 71 0.17 10.99 0.84
C ASN A 71 0.74 9.60 1.19
N PRO A 72 -0.01 8.50 0.96
CA PRO A 72 0.25 7.17 1.52
C PRO A 72 1.45 6.40 0.93
N PHE A 73 1.99 6.77 -0.22
CA PHE A 73 3.07 6.03 -0.88
C PHE A 73 4.45 6.59 -0.47
N ILE A 74 4.88 6.26 0.75
CA ILE A 74 6.01 6.92 1.44
C ILE A 74 7.37 6.87 0.71
N MET A 75 7.57 5.93 -0.23
CA MET A 75 8.80 5.80 -1.00
C MET A 75 8.81 6.68 -2.26
N GLN A 76 7.66 7.24 -2.63
CA GLN A 76 7.52 8.11 -3.80
C GLN A 76 7.79 9.56 -3.41
N PRO A 77 8.55 10.34 -4.21
CA PRO A 77 8.83 11.75 -3.94
C PRO A 77 7.57 12.61 -3.71
N GLU A 78 6.50 12.34 -4.47
CA GLU A 78 5.20 13.00 -4.35
C GLU A 78 4.22 12.29 -3.38
N GLY A 79 4.59 11.11 -2.89
CA GLY A 79 3.80 10.26 -2.01
C GLY A 79 2.58 9.60 -2.67
N LEU A 80 2.46 9.60 -4.01
CA LEU A 80 1.33 9.09 -4.78
C LEU A 80 1.69 7.85 -5.61
N GLY A 81 0.68 7.00 -5.85
CA GLY A 81 0.73 5.99 -6.90
C GLY A 81 0.61 6.67 -8.27
N ARG A 82 1.53 6.39 -9.18
CA ARG A 82 1.56 7.03 -10.50
C ARG A 82 0.67 6.27 -11.48
N LEU A 83 -0.36 6.96 -11.99
CA LEU A 83 -1.06 6.53 -13.21
C LEU A 83 -0.25 6.88 -14.46
N PHE A 84 0.38 8.05 -14.47
CA PHE A 84 1.34 8.48 -15.48
C PHE A 84 2.75 8.34 -14.90
N ALA A 85 3.56 7.43 -15.45
CA ALA A 85 4.83 7.01 -14.85
C ALA A 85 6.00 8.01 -15.04
N ILE A 86 5.74 9.21 -15.55
CA ILE A 86 6.71 10.25 -15.88
C ILE A 86 7.85 9.72 -16.78
N ASP A 87 9.09 9.87 -16.39
CA ASP A 87 10.29 9.43 -17.08
C ASP A 87 10.83 8.08 -16.56
N LYS A 88 10.03 7.28 -15.83
CA LYS A 88 10.52 6.06 -15.15
C LYS A 88 10.47 4.78 -15.99
N MET A 89 9.76 4.78 -17.10
CA MET A 89 9.67 3.63 -18.01
C MET A 89 10.40 3.96 -19.32
N ALA A 90 11.12 3.00 -19.88
CA ALA A 90 11.90 3.21 -21.09
C ALA A 90 11.01 3.33 -22.35
N GLU A 91 9.88 2.64 -22.32
CA GLU A 91 8.94 2.44 -23.42
C GLU A 91 7.74 3.40 -23.42
N GLY A 92 7.69 4.32 -22.45
CA GLY A 92 6.66 5.35 -22.35
C GLY A 92 5.92 5.38 -21.00
N PRO A 93 5.25 6.49 -20.67
CA PRO A 93 4.66 6.71 -19.35
C PRO A 93 3.32 6.01 -19.11
N PHE A 94 2.74 5.44 -20.17
CA PHE A 94 1.53 4.61 -20.14
C PHE A 94 1.82 3.27 -20.81
N PRO A 95 1.18 2.18 -20.35
CA PRO A 95 1.24 0.91 -21.05
C PRO A 95 0.61 1.02 -22.44
N GLU A 96 1.22 0.35 -23.41
CA GLU A 96 0.71 0.19 -24.78
C GLU A 96 0.96 -1.25 -25.22
N HIS A 97 0.07 -1.81 -26.06
CA HIS A 97 0.26 -3.16 -26.56
C HIS A 97 1.40 -3.20 -27.58
N TYR A 98 2.35 -4.12 -27.38
CA TYR A 98 3.35 -4.49 -28.37
C TYR A 98 3.30 -6.00 -28.55
N GLU A 99 3.35 -6.46 -29.80
CA GLU A 99 3.52 -7.87 -30.09
C GLU A 99 4.89 -8.37 -29.59
N PRO A 100 5.02 -9.67 -29.25
CA PRO A 100 6.32 -10.29 -29.04
C PRO A 100 7.22 -10.12 -30.27
N MET A 101 8.54 -10.17 -30.06
CA MET A 101 9.54 -10.02 -31.13
C MET A 101 9.29 -10.96 -32.32
N GLU A 102 8.91 -12.21 -32.04
CA GLU A 102 8.46 -13.17 -33.04
C GLU A 102 6.96 -13.42 -32.81
N THR A 103 6.12 -12.69 -33.56
CA THR A 103 4.66 -12.85 -33.51
C THR A 103 4.16 -13.65 -34.71
N PRO A 104 3.21 -14.60 -34.52
CA PRO A 104 2.63 -15.36 -35.61
C PRO A 104 1.66 -14.54 -36.48
N LEU A 105 1.36 -13.29 -36.10
CA LEU A 105 0.41 -12.41 -36.81
C LEU A 105 1.07 -11.55 -37.90
N GLY A 106 2.40 -11.49 -37.94
CA GLY A 106 3.18 -10.63 -38.84
C GLY A 106 3.51 -11.22 -40.22
N THR A 107 2.80 -12.27 -40.65
CA THR A 107 2.99 -12.96 -41.94
C THR A 107 2.34 -12.25 -43.11
#